data_AF-U1J9E0-F1
#
_entry.id   AF-U1J9E0-F1
#
_cell.length_a   1.000
_cell.length_b   1.000
_cell.length_c   1.000
_cell.angle_alpha   90.00
_cell.angle_beta   90.00
_cell.angle_gamma   90.00
#
_symmetry.space_group_name_H-M   'P 1'
#
loop_
_entity.id
_entity.type
_entity.pdbx_description
1 polymer ?
#
loop_
_entity_poly.entity_id
_entity_poly.type
_entity_poly.pdbx_seq_one_letter_code
_entity_poly.pdbx_strand_id
1 'polypeptide(L)'
;MSYFFLLPAYWLCGVLLYRASPRQSFTQTKSTARKLSLTCTGAVVVLTVLMLLNSQAGLATALLTPLILFMFFVPAPVFLLSHRPAWAWPSLIFVILLSFLFQLLGANHVA
;
A
#
# COMPACT_ATOMS: atom_id res chain seq x y z
N MET A 1 -10.34 -16.00 -1.64
CA MET A 1 -9.93 -15.10 -2.75
C MET A 1 -8.64 -14.40 -2.35
N SER A 2 -7.66 -14.31 -3.26
CA SER A 2 -6.42 -13.59 -2.99
C SER A 2 -6.60 -12.09 -3.22
N TYR A 3 -6.16 -11.28 -2.24
CA TYR A 3 -6.31 -9.81 -2.25
C TYR A 3 -5.10 -9.09 -2.84
N PHE A 4 -4.45 -9.70 -3.85
CA PHE A 4 -3.20 -9.15 -4.39
C PHE A 4 -3.40 -7.77 -5.02
N PHE A 5 -4.60 -7.46 -5.51
CA PHE A 5 -4.99 -6.13 -6.01
C PHE A 5 -4.85 -5.00 -4.97
N LEU A 6 -4.70 -5.30 -3.68
CA LEU A 6 -4.43 -4.30 -2.66
C LEU A 6 -2.96 -3.85 -2.65
N LEU A 7 -2.02 -4.67 -3.15
CA LEU A 7 -0.57 -4.38 -3.11
C LEU A 7 -0.20 -3.02 -3.72
N PRO A 8 -0.74 -2.60 -4.87
CA PRO A 8 -0.46 -1.28 -5.43
C PRO A 8 -0.96 -0.14 -4.54
N ALA A 9 -2.09 -0.31 -3.86
CA ALA A 9 -2.64 0.68 -2.95
C ALA A 9 -1.76 0.87 -1.70
N TYR A 10 -1.26 -0.24 -1.12
CA TYR A 10 -0.30 -0.19 -0.01
C TYR A 10 1.03 0.45 -0.44
N TRP A 11 1.52 0.13 -1.64
CA TRP A 11 2.74 0.75 -2.19
C TRP A 11 2.57 2.26 -2.38
N LEU A 12 1.44 2.69 -2.96
CA LEU A 12 1.11 4.09 -3.14
C LEU A 12 1.05 4.83 -1.78
N CYS A 13 0.47 4.22 -0.75
CA CYS A 13 0.47 4.79 0.61
C CYS A 13 1.90 5.02 1.11
N GLY A 14 2.81 4.07 0.91
CA GLY A 14 4.22 4.24 1.29
C GLY A 14 4.96 5.34 0.49
N VAL A 15 4.67 5.47 -0.80
CA VAL A 15 5.17 6.59 -1.64
C VAL A 15 4.66 7.94 -1.13
N LEU A 16 3.37 8.03 -0.80
CA LEU A 16 2.75 9.25 -0.26
C LEU A 16 3.29 9.61 1.14
N LEU A 17 3.48 8.62 2.00
CA LEU A 17 4.09 8.80 3.33
C LEU A 17 5.54 9.28 3.22
N TYR A 18 6.31 8.76 2.26
CA TYR A 18 7.65 9.26 1.97
C TYR A 18 7.63 10.73 1.57
N ARG A 19 6.76 11.12 0.62
CA ARG A 19 6.61 12.53 0.20
C ARG A 19 6.12 13.45 1.31
N ALA A 20 5.31 12.94 2.23
CA ALA A 20 4.83 13.68 3.40
C ALA A 20 5.87 13.79 4.53
N SER A 21 7.01 13.09 4.43
CA SER A 21 8.02 13.05 5.47
C SER A 21 8.69 14.42 5.68
N PRO A 22 8.93 14.84 6.94
CA PRO A 22 9.60 16.10 7.25
C PRO A 22 11.00 16.23 6.62
N ARG A 23 11.67 15.09 6.39
CA ARG A 23 13.05 15.00 5.85
C ARG A 23 13.15 15.39 4.37
N GLN A 24 12.05 15.37 3.62
CA GLN A 24 12.00 15.62 2.17
C GLN A 24 11.86 17.10 1.80
N SER A 25 12.35 18.03 2.63
CA SER A 25 12.13 19.48 2.54
C SER A 25 12.23 20.10 1.14
N PHE A 26 11.12 20.11 0.40
CA PHE A 26 10.87 20.96 -0.76
C PHE A 26 9.34 21.15 -0.85
N THR A 27 8.86 22.40 -0.84
CA THR A 27 7.46 22.87 -0.91
C THR A 27 6.70 23.05 0.42
N GLN A 28 6.05 24.21 0.54
CA GLN A 28 5.23 24.68 1.66
C GLN A 28 3.90 23.91 1.85
N THR A 29 3.64 22.88 1.04
CA THR A 29 2.38 22.09 1.02
C THR A 29 2.37 20.88 1.97
N LYS A 30 3.28 20.84 2.96
CA LYS A 30 3.48 19.71 3.88
C LYS A 30 2.23 19.29 4.67
N SER A 31 1.40 20.24 5.10
CA SER A 31 0.18 19.94 5.88
C SER A 31 -0.84 19.16 5.05
N THR A 32 -1.07 19.57 3.81
CA THR A 32 -2.04 18.94 2.91
C THR A 32 -1.57 17.57 2.45
N ALA A 33 -0.28 17.43 2.09
CA ALA A 33 0.30 16.15 1.69
C ALA A 33 0.26 15.12 2.82
N ARG A 34 0.54 15.54 4.07
CA ARG A 34 0.48 14.67 5.25
C ARG A 34 -0.95 14.26 5.62
N LYS A 35 -1.91 15.19 5.53
CA LYS A 35 -3.32 14.85 5.73
C LYS A 35 -3.79 13.87 4.66
N LEU A 36 -3.46 14.11 3.39
CA LEU A 36 -3.82 13.23 2.28
C LEU A 36 -3.19 11.83 2.43
N SER A 37 -1.92 11.74 2.85
CA SER A 37 -1.27 10.44 3.07
C SER A 37 -1.94 9.66 4.19
N LEU A 38 -2.30 10.33 5.30
CA LEU A 38 -2.98 9.70 6.44
C LEU A 38 -4.41 9.28 6.09
N THR A 39 -5.17 10.10 5.36
CA THR A 39 -6.53 9.74 4.94
C THR A 39 -6.51 8.59 3.93
N CYS A 40 -5.56 8.59 2.98
CA CYS A 40 -5.39 7.49 2.03
C CYS A 40 -5.02 6.18 2.74
N THR A 41 -4.06 6.26 3.68
CA THR A 41 -3.66 5.14 4.54
C THR A 41 -4.85 4.57 5.31
N GLY A 42 -5.61 5.44 6.01
CA GLY A 42 -6.79 5.04 6.77
C GLY A 42 -7.88 4.41 5.90
N ALA A 43 -8.14 4.99 4.72
CA ALA A 43 -9.11 4.44 3.77
C ALA A 43 -8.69 3.03 3.28
N VAL A 44 -7.42 2.82 2.96
CA VAL A 44 -6.90 1.50 2.53
C VAL A 44 -6.99 0.48 3.66
N VAL A 45 -6.69 0.85 4.91
CA VAL A 45 -6.88 -0.03 6.08
C VAL A 45 -8.34 -0.44 6.22
N VAL A 46 -9.26 0.55 6.26
CA VAL A 46 -10.69 0.28 6.42
C VAL A 46 -11.22 -0.60 5.28
N LEU A 47 -10.85 -0.30 4.04
CA LEU A 47 -11.22 -1.11 2.88
C LEU A 47 -10.73 -2.56 3.01
N THR A 48 -9.48 -2.74 3.45
CA THR A 48 -8.89 -4.07 3.64
C THR A 48 -9.66 -4.87 4.71
N VAL A 49 -9.96 -4.24 5.84
CA VAL A 49 -10.75 -4.86 6.92
C VAL A 49 -12.14 -5.26 6.42
N LEU A 50 -12.84 -4.34 5.75
CA LEU A 50 -14.18 -4.60 5.20
C LEU A 50 -14.17 -5.77 4.20
N MET A 51 -13.16 -5.83 3.33
CA MET A 51 -13.04 -6.89 2.34
C MET A 51 -12.73 -8.26 2.96
N LEU A 52 -11.92 -8.30 4.03
CA LEU A 52 -11.61 -9.52 4.76
C LEU A 52 -12.84 -10.03 5.54
N LEU A 53 -13.55 -9.14 6.22
CA LEU A 53 -14.81 -9.49 6.90
C LEU A 53 -15.86 -9.99 5.91
N ASN A 54 -15.95 -9.38 4.72
CA ASN A 54 -16.86 -9.83 3.66
C ASN A 54 -16.50 -11.24 3.13
N SER A 55 -15.23 -11.65 3.21
CA SER A 55 -14.81 -13.03 2.92
C SER A 55 -14.92 -14.00 4.08
N GLN A 56 -15.66 -13.64 5.15
CA GLN A 56 -15.83 -14.47 6.33
C GLN A 56 -14.52 -14.72 7.11
N ALA A 57 -13.50 -13.86 6.95
CA ALA A 57 -12.33 -13.91 7.79
C ALA A 57 -12.70 -13.51 9.23
N GLY A 58 -12.11 -14.18 10.22
CA GLY A 58 -12.31 -13.83 11.62
C GLY A 58 -11.90 -12.38 11.92
N LEU A 59 -12.55 -11.73 12.90
CA LEU A 59 -12.27 -10.34 13.27
C LEU A 59 -10.76 -10.12 13.55
N ALA A 60 -10.13 -11.06 14.25
CA ALA A 60 -8.70 -10.99 14.57
C ALA A 60 -7.81 -10.99 13.31
N THR A 61 -8.11 -11.85 12.33
CA THR A 61 -7.33 -11.89 11.09
C THR A 61 -7.60 -10.65 10.24
N ALA A 62 -8.84 -10.18 10.17
CA ALA A 62 -9.20 -8.96 9.45
C ALA A 62 -8.45 -7.72 9.97
N LEU A 63 -8.18 -7.64 11.28
CA LEU A 63 -7.43 -6.54 11.90
C LEU A 63 -5.90 -6.72 11.83
N LEU A 64 -5.40 -7.95 11.95
CA LEU A 64 -3.95 -8.24 11.92
C LEU A 64 -3.36 -8.15 10.51
N THR A 65 -4.10 -8.60 9.48
CA THR A 65 -3.63 -8.57 8.09
C THR A 65 -3.20 -7.17 7.61
N PRO A 66 -4.00 -6.09 7.75
CA PRO A 66 -3.58 -4.77 7.34
C PRO A 66 -2.36 -4.29 8.15
N LEU A 67 -2.27 -4.59 9.45
CA LEU A 67 -1.09 -4.24 10.27
C LEU A 67 0.19 -4.90 9.73
N ILE A 68 0.12 -6.20 9.41
CA ILE A 68 1.24 -6.95 8.82
C ILE A 68 1.61 -6.35 7.46
N LEU A 69 0.64 -6.10 6.59
CA LEU A 69 0.88 -5.48 5.29
C LEU A 69 1.52 -4.09 5.44
N PHE A 70 1.08 -3.29 6.40
CA PHE A 70 1.72 -2.00 6.70
C PHE A 70 3.17 -2.16 7.14
N MET A 71 3.44 -3.11 8.03
CA MET A 71 4.79 -3.31 8.59
C MET A 71 5.81 -3.75 7.53
N PHE A 72 5.39 -4.57 6.55
CA PHE A 72 6.30 -5.07 5.52
C PHE A 72 6.31 -4.23 4.25
N PHE A 73 5.17 -3.72 3.82
CA PHE A 73 5.01 -3.16 2.47
C PHE A 73 5.24 -1.64 2.40
N VAL A 74 5.06 -0.91 3.50
CA VAL A 74 5.29 0.55 3.55
C VAL A 74 6.77 0.94 3.67
N PRO A 75 7.63 0.22 4.41
CA PRO A 75 9.07 0.55 4.45
C PRO A 75 9.79 0.37 3.10
N ALA A 76 9.33 -0.56 2.26
CA ALA A 76 9.94 -0.85 0.97
C ALA A 76 9.99 0.37 0.01
N PRO A 77 8.88 1.06 -0.30
CA PRO A 77 8.91 2.27 -1.11
C PRO A 77 9.66 3.41 -0.42
N VAL A 78 9.58 3.53 0.91
CA VAL A 78 10.32 4.55 1.67
C VAL A 78 11.83 4.37 1.51
N PHE A 79 12.33 3.14 1.62
CA PHE A 79 13.74 2.81 1.44
C PHE A 79 14.20 3.03 -0.01
N LEU A 80 13.41 2.55 -0.97
CA LEU A 80 13.69 2.71 -2.40
C LEU A 80 13.79 4.19 -2.79
N LEU A 81 12.83 5.01 -2.35
CA LEU A 81 12.79 6.43 -2.68
C LEU A 81 13.83 7.26 -1.94
N SER A 82 14.29 6.79 -0.78
CA SER A 82 15.42 7.39 -0.06
C SER A 82 16.72 7.32 -0.89
N HIS A 83 16.91 6.25 -1.68
CA HIS A 83 18.09 6.07 -2.52
C HIS A 83 17.88 6.51 -3.97
N ARG A 84 16.65 6.40 -4.49
CA ARG A 84 16.28 6.67 -5.89
C ARG A 84 14.92 7.38 -5.97
N PRO A 85 14.83 8.69 -5.69
CA PRO A 85 13.56 9.41 -5.62
C PRO A 85 12.80 9.46 -6.96
N ALA A 86 13.51 9.41 -8.09
CA ALA A 86 12.90 9.36 -9.43
C ALA A 86 12.14 8.05 -9.71
N TRP A 87 12.31 7.01 -8.88
CA TRP A 87 11.77 5.68 -9.12
C TRP A 87 10.35 5.47 -8.55
N ALA A 88 9.71 6.52 -8.05
CA ALA A 88 8.32 6.44 -7.56
C ALA A 88 7.35 5.90 -8.61
N TRP A 89 7.39 6.44 -9.83
CA TRP A 89 6.50 6.00 -10.91
C TRP A 89 6.87 4.61 -11.47
N PRO A 90 8.14 4.33 -11.82
CA PRO A 90 8.55 2.99 -12.25
C PRO A 90 8.23 1.89 -11.23
N SER A 91 8.45 2.14 -9.93
CA SER A 91 8.16 1.15 -8.89
C SER A 91 6.67 0.90 -8.73
N LEU A 92 5.82 1.93 -8.85
CA LEU A 92 4.38 1.78 -8.85
C LEU A 92 3.90 0.90 -10.01
N ILE A 93 4.41 1.15 -11.22
CA ILE A 93 4.09 0.35 -12.42
C ILE A 93 4.50 -1.11 -12.21
N PHE A 94 5.70 -1.33 -11.68
CA PHE A 94 6.18 -2.68 -11.37
C PHE A 94 5.26 -3.40 -10.38
N VAL A 95 4.84 -2.73 -9.30
CA VAL A 95 3.94 -3.35 -8.30
C VAL A 95 2.55 -3.60 -8.86
N ILE A 96 2.04 -2.76 -9.78
CA ILE A 96 0.79 -3.01 -10.50
C ILE A 96 0.91 -4.27 -11.36
N LEU A 97 1.98 -4.40 -12.14
CA LEU A 97 2.22 -5.58 -12.98
C LEU A 97 2.40 -6.84 -12.13
N LEU A 98 3.13 -6.75 -11.02
CA LEU A 98 3.33 -7.85 -10.09
C LEU A 98 2.02 -8.27 -9.43
N SER A 99 1.20 -7.31 -9.01
CA SER A 99 -0.13 -7.55 -8.46
C SER A 99 -1.04 -8.25 -9.49
N PHE A 100 -0.99 -7.81 -10.75
CA PHE A 100 -1.75 -8.43 -11.83
C PHE A 100 -1.29 -9.87 -12.08
N LEU A 101 0.02 -10.11 -12.13
CA LEU A 101 0.60 -11.45 -12.27
C LEU A 101 0.15 -12.38 -11.13
N PHE A 102 0.23 -11.93 -9.88
CA PHE A 102 -0.23 -12.72 -8.73
C PHE A 102 -1.73 -12.96 -8.74
N GLN A 103 -2.53 -12.01 -9.24
CA GLN A 103 -3.96 -12.21 -9.42
C GLN A 103 -4.24 -13.30 -10.46
N LEU A 104 -3.54 -13.29 -11.60
CA LEU A 104 -3.66 -14.32 -12.63
C LEU A 104 -3.24 -15.70 -12.11
N LEU A 105 -2.09 -15.78 -11.44
CA LEU A 105 -1.58 -17.03 -10.87
C LEU A 105 -2.50 -17.56 -9.75
N GLY A 106 -2.97 -16.68 -8.88
CA GLY A 106 -3.89 -17.02 -7.80
C GLY A 106 -5.28 -17.42 -8.28
N ALA A 107 -5.75 -16.87 -9.39
CA ALA A 107 -7.00 -17.28 -10.04
C ALA A 107 -6.90 -18.70 -10.62
N ASN A 108 -5.72 -19.08 -11.14
CA ASN A 108 -5.51 -20.39 -11.73
C ASN A 108 -5.33 -21.53 -10.70
N HIS A 109 -5.00 -21.22 -9.45
CA HIS A 109 -4.80 -22.22 -8.39
C HIS A 109 -6.02 -22.46 -7.49
N VAL A 110 -7.10 -21.69 -7.65
CA VAL A 110 -8.34 -21.78 -6.84
C VAL A 110 -9.55 -22.15 -7.71
N ALA A 111 -9.31 -22.57 -8.96
CA ALA A 111 -10.32 -23.13 -9.86
C ALA A 111 -10.30 -24.66 -9.82
#